data_AF-A0A836RP45-F1
#
_entry.id   AF-A0A836RP45-F1
#
_cell.length_a   1.000
_cell.length_b   1.000
_cell.length_c   1.000
_cell.angle_alpha   90.00
_cell.angle_beta   90.00
_cell.angle_gamma   90.00
#
_symmetry.space_group_name_H-M   'P 1'
#
loop_
_entity.id
_entity.type
_entity.pdbx_description
1 polymer ?
#
loop_
_entity_poly.entity_id
_entity_poly.type
_entity_poly.pdbx_seq_one_letter_code
_entity_poly.pdbx_strand_id
1 'polypeptide(L)'
;MATPLLTEQESPSNRHARDHDGVPGHGDPLPDASVLEERLPVWMRLSRRAAGWTTMIGVLFLFMNYRPLWHTDLWGHLAYGRIIWRTGGLPETEPLMPLARGVPFIDTQWLSQLIGYGVATALGVEGLKFAYGLAIAACAVLLLVSFQRRTRRTWLALLGLLAFLGVAWQQIAIIRPQLAGMICFTFLLAVLARRSPARWHWCAVPLLFVLWANLHGSFVVGLGLLASFCLGRAIDVIRHTGHWLSPFRDRRTRDSFLLTELAAGAALINPYGLGLYLEVLTFGR
;
A
#
# COMPACT_ATOMS: atom_id res chain seq x y z
N MET A 1 -8.57 67.92 4.81
CA MET A 1 -9.50 68.24 5.92
C MET A 1 -9.32 67.14 6.95
N ALA A 2 -8.42 67.28 7.93
CA ALA A 2 -8.49 68.13 9.13
C ALA A 2 -9.25 67.44 10.30
N THR A 3 -8.50 66.63 11.06
CA THR A 3 -8.22 66.65 12.53
C THR A 3 -9.36 66.84 13.60
N PRO A 4 -9.12 66.66 14.93
CA PRO A 4 -9.79 65.67 15.80
C PRO A 4 -10.37 66.28 17.11
N LEU A 5 -10.76 65.47 18.10
CA LEU A 5 -10.95 65.86 19.53
C LEU A 5 -10.54 64.63 20.38
N LEU A 6 -9.44 64.59 21.14
CA LEU A 6 -9.06 65.25 22.42
C LEU A 6 -10.05 65.06 23.57
N THR A 7 -9.64 64.27 24.58
CA THR A 7 -9.65 64.70 25.99
C THR A 7 -8.60 63.93 26.81
N GLU A 8 -7.57 64.63 27.27
CA GLU A 8 -6.76 64.29 28.45
C GLU A 8 -7.47 64.79 29.72
N GLN A 9 -7.31 64.10 30.85
CA GLN A 9 -7.29 64.75 32.17
C GLN A 9 -6.55 63.89 33.23
N GLU A 10 -5.33 64.36 33.51
CA GLU A 10 -4.57 64.49 34.77
C GLU A 10 -4.61 63.50 35.95
N SER A 11 -3.39 63.38 36.52
CA SER A 11 -2.89 62.65 37.70
C SER A 11 -3.34 63.24 39.06
N PRO A 12 -3.06 62.58 40.21
CA PRO A 12 -1.89 63.04 40.96
C PRO A 12 -1.10 61.97 41.74
N SER A 13 0.23 62.16 41.74
CA SER A 13 1.12 62.25 42.92
C SER A 13 1.24 61.09 43.93
N ASN A 14 2.33 60.34 43.74
CA ASN A 14 3.32 59.84 44.72
C ASN A 14 3.29 60.44 46.17
N ARG A 15 3.30 59.59 47.22
CA ARG A 15 4.32 59.56 48.30
C ARG A 15 4.00 58.60 49.48
N HIS A 16 5.08 57.93 49.91
CA HIS A 16 5.42 57.42 51.26
C HIS A 16 4.91 56.05 51.76
N ALA A 17 5.79 55.06 51.55
CA ALA A 17 6.53 54.31 52.58
C ALA A 17 5.79 53.89 53.87
N ARG A 18 5.74 52.58 54.11
CA ARG A 18 6.21 51.94 55.35
C ARG A 18 6.48 50.46 55.13
N ASP A 19 7.60 50.03 55.70
CA ASP A 19 8.12 48.68 55.78
C ASP A 19 7.12 47.68 56.35
N HIS A 20 7.14 46.44 55.85
CA HIS A 20 7.04 45.25 56.68
C HIS A 20 7.71 44.06 55.98
N ASP A 21 8.79 43.61 56.63
CA ASP A 21 9.15 42.23 56.89
C ASP A 21 9.66 41.33 55.77
N GLY A 22 10.90 40.89 55.99
CA GLY A 22 11.64 39.98 55.16
C GLY A 22 11.02 38.58 55.06
N VAL A 23 11.08 38.04 53.85
CA VAL A 23 11.26 36.62 53.59
C VAL A 23 12.26 36.52 52.43
N PRO A 24 13.43 35.88 52.59
CA PRO A 24 14.31 35.62 51.46
C PRO A 24 13.68 34.48 50.65
N GLY A 25 12.82 34.83 49.70
CA GLY A 25 12.32 33.89 48.72
C GLY A 25 13.45 33.51 47.76
N HIS A 26 14.26 32.52 48.13
CA HIS A 26 14.96 31.67 47.17
C HIS A 26 13.91 30.87 46.39
N GLY A 27 13.19 31.53 45.50
CA GLY A 27 12.46 30.87 44.44
C GLY A 27 13.34 30.95 43.20
N ASP A 28 13.91 29.82 42.78
CA ASP A 28 14.50 29.73 41.45
C ASP A 28 13.52 30.33 40.44
N PRO A 29 13.96 31.18 39.48
CA PRO A 29 13.08 31.73 38.48
C PRO A 29 12.33 30.58 37.80
N LEU A 30 10.99 30.67 37.81
CA LEU A 30 10.13 29.65 37.22
C LEU A 30 10.64 29.34 35.81
N PRO A 31 10.90 28.05 35.48
CA PRO A 31 11.49 27.69 34.21
C PRO A 31 10.67 28.27 33.06
N ASP A 32 11.36 28.95 32.14
CA ASP A 32 10.75 29.66 31.03
C ASP A 32 9.86 28.70 30.20
N ALA A 33 8.55 28.91 30.28
CA ALA A 33 7.57 28.09 29.59
C ALA A 33 7.67 28.23 28.06
N SER A 34 8.38 29.24 27.54
CA SER A 34 8.69 29.37 26.11
C SER A 34 9.58 28.23 25.60
N VAL A 35 10.27 27.52 26.50
CA VAL A 35 11.03 26.30 26.18
C VAL A 35 10.09 25.11 25.87
N LEU A 36 8.85 25.13 26.38
CA LEU A 36 7.82 24.14 26.10
C LEU A 36 6.96 24.49 24.88
N GLU A 37 7.16 25.66 24.27
CA GLU A 37 6.50 25.99 23.01
C GLU A 37 7.06 25.12 21.89
N GLU A 38 6.19 24.28 21.34
CA GLU A 38 6.49 23.36 20.26
C GLU A 38 6.89 24.15 19.00
N ARG A 39 8.21 24.31 18.77
CA ARG A 39 8.78 25.07 17.63
C ARG A 39 8.64 24.36 16.28
N LEU A 40 8.00 23.19 16.24
CA LEU A 40 7.86 22.42 15.02
C LEU A 40 6.83 23.06 14.08
N PRO A 41 7.16 23.19 12.78
CA PRO A 41 6.21 23.68 11.79
C PRO A 41 4.91 22.86 11.80
N VAL A 42 3.76 23.52 11.59
CA VAL A 42 2.43 22.88 11.65
C VAL A 42 2.31 21.66 10.73
N TRP A 43 3.04 21.63 9.60
CA TRP A 43 3.06 20.50 8.65
C TRP A 43 3.82 19.26 9.16
N MET A 44 4.69 19.40 10.18
CA MET A 44 5.35 18.28 10.85
C MET A 44 4.50 17.68 11.99
N ARG A 45 3.38 18.31 12.36
CA ARG A 45 2.53 17.83 13.46
C ARG A 45 1.79 16.56 13.03
N LEU A 46 2.20 15.41 13.57
CA LEU A 46 1.42 14.18 13.43
C LEU A 46 0.15 14.28 14.26
N SER A 47 -1.01 14.11 13.63
CA SER A 47 -2.25 13.88 14.38
C SER A 47 -2.10 12.63 15.26
N ARG A 48 -2.76 12.60 16.43
CA ARG A 48 -2.77 11.41 17.32
C ARG A 48 -3.13 10.11 16.59
N ARG A 49 -4.04 10.21 15.61
CA ARG A 49 -4.42 9.09 14.73
C ARG A 49 -3.26 8.65 13.84
N ALA A 50 -2.60 9.59 13.16
CA ALA A 50 -1.45 9.30 12.32
C ALA A 50 -0.31 8.68 13.15
N ALA A 51 -0.02 9.21 14.33
CA ALA A 51 0.96 8.63 15.26
C ALA A 51 0.58 7.18 15.63
N GLY A 52 -0.66 6.94 16.05
CA GLY A 52 -1.13 5.60 16.41
C GLY A 52 -1.05 4.60 15.24
N TRP A 53 -1.38 5.04 14.03
CA TRP A 53 -1.25 4.20 12.83
C TRP A 53 0.20 3.91 12.49
N THR A 54 1.08 4.91 12.52
CA THR A 54 2.51 4.74 12.28
C THR A 54 3.11 3.76 13.29
N THR A 55 2.78 3.90 14.58
CA THR A 55 3.22 2.96 15.61
C THR A 55 2.71 1.55 15.33
N MET A 56 1.42 1.38 15.01
CA MET A 56 0.84 0.07 14.70
C MET A 56 1.50 -0.60 13.49
N ILE A 57 1.72 0.14 12.41
CA ILE A 57 2.40 -0.36 11.20
C ILE A 57 3.87 -0.66 11.49
N GLY A 58 4.54 0.17 12.30
CA GLY A 58 5.91 -0.08 12.76
C GLY A 58 6.02 -1.36 13.58
N VAL A 59 5.08 -1.59 14.51
CA VAL A 59 5.01 -2.84 15.29
C VAL A 59 4.75 -4.03 14.38
N LEU A 60 3.83 -3.93 13.42
CA LEU A 60 3.60 -4.99 12.43
C LEU A 60 4.88 -5.30 11.63
N PHE A 61 5.57 -4.27 11.14
CA PHE A 61 6.81 -4.41 10.40
C PHE A 61 7.89 -5.11 11.24
N LEU A 62 8.11 -4.66 12.48
CA LEU A 62 9.08 -5.27 13.39
C LEU A 62 8.72 -6.72 13.72
N PHE A 63 7.44 -6.98 13.99
CA PHE A 63 6.94 -8.32 14.25
C PHE A 63 7.19 -9.25 13.06
N MET A 64 6.90 -8.82 11.82
CA MET A 64 7.19 -9.59 10.61
C MET A 64 8.69 -9.83 10.41
N ASN A 65 9.54 -8.84 10.68
CA ASN A 65 11.00 -8.97 10.57
C ASN A 65 11.60 -9.92 11.61
N TYR A 66 10.97 -10.06 12.78
CA TYR A 66 11.44 -10.97 13.83
C TYR A 66 11.05 -12.44 13.55
N ARG A 67 10.15 -12.70 12.61
CA ARG A 67 9.72 -14.07 12.30
C ARG A 67 10.86 -14.88 11.66
N PRO A 68 10.98 -16.17 12.00
CA PRO A 68 11.93 -17.05 11.33
C PRO A 68 11.51 -17.26 9.88
N LEU A 69 12.51 -17.45 9.01
CA LEU A 69 12.27 -17.83 7.63
C LEU A 69 11.88 -19.31 7.56
N TRP A 70 10.71 -19.55 7.01
CA TRP A 70 10.24 -20.90 6.71
C TRP A 70 10.96 -21.42 5.47
N HIS A 71 11.40 -22.67 5.53
CA HIS A 71 12.27 -23.31 4.54
C HIS A 71 11.51 -23.96 3.37
N THR A 72 10.20 -23.77 3.28
CA THR A 72 9.33 -24.52 2.36
C THR A 72 9.68 -24.29 0.89
N ASP A 73 9.83 -23.03 0.47
CA ASP A 73 9.88 -22.67 -0.97
C ASP A 73 10.75 -21.45 -1.30
N LEU A 74 11.08 -20.60 -0.32
CA LEU A 74 11.93 -19.41 -0.51
C LEU A 74 13.23 -19.72 -1.27
N TRP A 75 13.95 -20.76 -0.84
CA TRP A 75 15.24 -21.11 -1.44
C TRP A 75 15.10 -21.60 -2.89
N GLY A 76 13.99 -22.24 -3.22
CA GLY A 76 13.66 -22.62 -4.59
C GLY A 76 13.51 -21.39 -5.48
N HIS A 77 12.73 -20.40 -5.03
CA HIS A 77 12.57 -19.12 -5.74
C HIS A 77 13.90 -18.39 -5.94
N LEU A 78 14.76 -18.37 -4.92
CA LEU A 78 16.10 -17.78 -5.06
C LEU A 78 17.01 -18.58 -6.00
N ALA A 79 16.83 -19.90 -6.09
CA ALA A 79 17.57 -20.74 -7.03
C ALA A 79 17.13 -20.48 -8.48
N TYR A 80 15.83 -20.34 -8.75
CA TYR A 80 15.34 -19.88 -10.04
C TYR A 80 15.88 -18.49 -10.40
N GLY A 81 15.76 -17.53 -9.47
CA GLY A 81 16.29 -16.18 -9.66
C GLY A 81 17.80 -16.16 -9.96
N ARG A 82 18.57 -17.04 -9.31
CA ARG A 82 20.01 -17.23 -9.58
C ARG A 82 20.27 -17.76 -10.98
N ILE A 83 19.47 -18.72 -11.45
CA ILE A 83 19.59 -19.27 -12.81
C ILE A 83 19.34 -18.15 -13.81
N ILE A 84 18.20 -17.45 -13.70
CA ILE A 84 17.83 -16.33 -14.59
C ILE A 84 18.94 -15.26 -14.60
N TRP A 85 19.47 -14.90 -13.43
CA TRP A 85 20.55 -13.92 -13.31
C TRP A 85 21.84 -14.36 -14.02
N ARG A 86 22.20 -15.65 -13.93
CA ARG A 86 23.44 -16.19 -14.52
C ARG A 86 23.35 -16.43 -16.02
N THR A 87 22.19 -16.88 -16.51
CA THR A 87 21.99 -17.19 -17.93
C THR A 87 21.57 -15.97 -18.74
N GLY A 88 21.00 -14.94 -18.08
CA GLY A 88 20.42 -13.78 -18.75
C GLY A 88 19.10 -14.10 -19.49
N GLY A 89 18.56 -15.30 -19.30
CA GLY A 89 17.37 -15.79 -20.00
C GLY A 89 16.49 -16.64 -19.11
N LEU A 90 15.20 -16.70 -19.44
CA LEU A 90 14.24 -17.53 -18.72
C LEU A 90 14.42 -19.00 -19.11
N PRO A 91 14.34 -19.95 -18.16
CA PRO A 91 14.38 -21.37 -18.48
C PRO A 91 13.19 -21.77 -19.37
N GLU A 92 13.45 -22.50 -20.45
CA GLU A 92 12.39 -23.06 -21.32
C GLU A 92 11.80 -24.35 -20.73
N THR A 93 12.60 -25.08 -19.95
CA THR A 93 12.22 -26.34 -19.30
C THR A 93 12.57 -26.32 -17.82
N GLU A 94 11.93 -27.17 -17.03
CA GLU A 94 12.14 -27.30 -15.58
C GLU A 94 13.63 -27.51 -15.23
N PRO A 95 14.30 -26.52 -14.59
CA PRO A 95 15.74 -26.54 -14.39
C PRO A 95 16.20 -27.11 -13.05
N LEU A 96 15.32 -27.20 -12.04
CA LEU A 96 15.67 -27.62 -10.68
C LEU A 96 15.25 -29.05 -10.35
N MET A 97 14.31 -29.65 -11.09
CA MET A 97 13.84 -31.02 -10.85
C MET A 97 14.40 -32.02 -11.87
N PRO A 98 15.39 -32.87 -11.51
CA PRO A 98 16.00 -33.82 -12.44
C PRO A 98 15.03 -34.81 -13.10
N LEU A 99 13.96 -35.18 -12.39
CA LEU A 99 12.93 -36.10 -12.87
C LEU A 99 11.96 -35.47 -13.88
N ALA A 100 11.94 -34.15 -14.00
CA ALA A 100 11.10 -33.39 -14.93
C ALA A 100 11.93 -32.79 -16.09
N ARG A 101 13.12 -33.34 -16.36
CA ARG A 101 14.00 -32.85 -17.42
C ARG A 101 13.27 -32.85 -18.77
N GLY A 102 13.28 -31.71 -19.46
CA GLY A 102 12.64 -31.53 -20.75
C GLY A 102 11.16 -31.18 -20.69
N VAL A 103 10.55 -31.13 -19.50
CA VAL A 103 9.16 -30.66 -19.34
C VAL A 103 9.15 -29.14 -19.53
N PRO A 104 8.29 -28.60 -20.43
CA PRO A 104 8.14 -27.16 -20.62
C PRO A 104 7.79 -26.45 -19.31
N PHE A 105 8.40 -25.29 -19.09
CA PHE A 105 8.25 -24.56 -17.83
C PHE A 105 7.90 -23.10 -18.08
N ILE A 106 6.79 -22.65 -17.50
CA ILE A 106 6.39 -21.23 -17.49
C ILE A 106 6.56 -20.71 -16.08
N ASP A 107 7.56 -19.84 -15.90
CA ASP A 107 7.81 -19.24 -14.59
C ASP A 107 6.89 -18.04 -14.37
N THR A 108 5.76 -18.29 -13.72
CA THR A 108 4.73 -17.28 -13.43
C THR A 108 5.19 -16.17 -12.46
N GLN A 109 6.41 -16.27 -11.92
CA GLN A 109 6.91 -15.37 -10.87
C GLN A 109 8.38 -14.97 -11.10
N TRP A 110 8.86 -15.07 -12.34
CA TRP A 110 10.26 -14.88 -12.71
C TRP A 110 10.86 -13.55 -12.22
N LEU A 111 10.11 -12.44 -12.31
CA LEU A 111 10.63 -11.13 -11.94
C LEU A 111 10.78 -11.01 -10.42
N SER A 112 9.83 -11.55 -9.67
CA SER A 112 9.90 -11.58 -8.20
C SER A 112 11.07 -12.43 -7.72
N GLN A 113 11.33 -13.56 -8.37
CA GLN A 113 12.49 -14.41 -8.07
C GLN A 113 13.81 -13.71 -8.39
N LEU A 114 13.89 -13.02 -9.54
CA LEU A 114 15.06 -12.25 -9.96
C LEU A 114 15.37 -11.11 -8.98
N ILE A 115 14.35 -10.34 -8.61
CA ILE A 115 14.45 -9.29 -7.58
C ILE A 115 14.87 -9.89 -6.24
N GLY A 116 14.24 -11.00 -5.83
CA GLY A 116 14.58 -11.70 -4.59
C GLY A 116 16.04 -12.14 -4.56
N TYR A 117 16.54 -12.75 -5.65
CA TYR A 117 17.95 -13.13 -5.75
C TYR A 117 18.89 -11.92 -5.71
N GLY A 118 18.55 -10.82 -6.39
CA GLY A 118 19.32 -9.57 -6.33
C GLY A 118 19.42 -9.01 -4.92
N VAL A 119 18.30 -8.92 -4.20
CA VAL A 119 18.26 -8.48 -2.79
C VAL A 119 19.07 -9.42 -1.90
N ALA A 120 18.89 -10.73 -2.05
CA ALA A 120 19.62 -11.73 -1.27
C ALA A 120 21.14 -11.63 -1.48
N THR A 121 21.57 -11.33 -2.70
CA THR A 121 23.00 -11.20 -3.05
C THR A 121 23.58 -9.90 -2.50
N ALA A 122 22.83 -8.79 -2.54
CA ALA A 122 23.32 -7.48 -2.11
C ALA A 122 23.24 -7.26 -0.58
N LEU A 123 22.16 -7.73 0.05
CA LEU A 123 21.81 -7.41 1.44
C LEU A 123 21.63 -8.66 2.33
N GLY A 124 21.85 -9.85 1.76
CA GLY A 124 21.69 -11.11 2.47
C GLY A 124 20.24 -11.42 2.84
N VAL A 125 20.11 -12.33 3.78
CA VAL A 125 18.83 -12.79 4.33
C VAL A 125 18.07 -11.68 5.05
N GLU A 126 18.77 -10.77 5.73
CA GLU A 126 18.13 -9.64 6.42
C GLU A 126 17.51 -8.65 5.43
N GLY A 127 18.13 -8.45 4.25
CA GLY A 127 17.53 -7.67 3.17
C GLY A 127 16.21 -8.25 2.66
N LEU A 128 16.12 -9.58 2.55
CA LEU A 128 14.87 -10.26 2.18
C LEU A 128 13.78 -10.06 3.23
N LYS A 129 14.10 -10.25 4.52
CA LYS A 129 13.16 -10.04 5.63
C LYS A 129 12.67 -8.60 5.66
N PHE A 130 13.58 -7.64 5.47
CA PHE A 130 13.28 -6.22 5.40
C PHE A 130 12.33 -5.91 4.24
N ALA A 131 12.67 -6.32 3.03
CA ALA A 131 11.86 -6.07 1.83
C ALA A 131 10.45 -6.69 1.96
N TYR A 132 10.39 -7.91 2.51
CA TYR A 132 9.16 -8.62 2.74
C TYR A 132 8.27 -7.96 3.81
N GLY A 133 8.85 -7.61 4.97
CA GLY A 133 8.15 -6.87 6.03
C GLY A 133 7.65 -5.51 5.54
N LEU A 134 8.46 -4.81 4.73
CA LEU A 134 8.11 -3.53 4.13
C LEU A 134 6.92 -3.66 3.17
N ALA A 135 6.91 -4.71 2.35
CA ALA A 135 5.81 -5.00 1.44
C ALA A 135 4.49 -5.29 2.19
N ILE A 136 4.54 -6.07 3.29
CA ILE A 136 3.36 -6.28 4.14
C ILE A 136 2.87 -4.97 4.78
N ALA A 137 3.80 -4.16 5.29
CA ALA A 137 3.48 -2.85 5.84
C ALA A 137 2.85 -1.93 4.79
N ALA A 138 3.33 -1.95 3.55
CA ALA A 138 2.76 -1.20 2.44
C ALA A 138 1.32 -1.64 2.13
N CYS A 139 1.05 -2.95 2.05
CA CYS A 139 -0.32 -3.49 1.93
C CYS A 139 -1.23 -2.97 3.06
N ALA A 140 -0.76 -3.06 4.31
CA ALA A 140 -1.51 -2.62 5.48
C ALA A 140 -1.83 -1.12 5.43
N VAL A 141 -0.86 -0.27 5.05
CA VAL A 141 -1.05 1.18 4.88
C VAL A 141 -2.06 1.47 3.77
N LEU A 142 -1.92 0.84 2.60
CA LEU A 142 -2.84 1.02 1.47
C LEU A 142 -4.28 0.70 1.87
N LEU A 143 -4.50 -0.42 2.55
CA LEU A 143 -5.82 -0.83 3.03
C LEU A 143 -6.36 0.11 4.09
N LEU A 144 -5.56 0.43 5.12
CA LEU A 144 -5.98 1.29 6.23
C LEU A 144 -6.39 2.69 5.73
N VAL A 145 -5.58 3.29 4.85
CA VAL A 145 -5.87 4.59 4.24
C VAL A 145 -7.11 4.51 3.35
N SER A 146 -7.25 3.46 2.55
CA SER A 146 -8.39 3.28 1.64
C SER A 146 -9.70 3.12 2.40
N PHE A 147 -9.72 2.25 3.40
CA PHE A 147 -10.90 2.03 4.24
C PHE A 147 -11.26 3.28 5.04
N GLN A 148 -10.28 3.97 5.63
CA GLN A 148 -10.56 5.22 6.34
C GLN A 148 -11.12 6.29 5.40
N ARG A 149 -10.56 6.46 4.20
CA ARG A 149 -11.08 7.45 3.23
C ARG A 149 -12.49 7.11 2.78
N ARG A 150 -12.81 5.81 2.63
CA ARG A 150 -14.12 5.34 2.18
C ARG A 150 -15.18 5.46 3.27
N THR A 151 -14.89 4.98 4.47
CA THR A 151 -15.86 4.86 5.57
C THR A 151 -15.88 6.08 6.49
N ARG A 152 -14.77 6.83 6.55
CA ARG A 152 -14.50 7.89 7.55
C ARG A 152 -14.58 7.41 9.00
N ARG A 153 -14.58 6.10 9.24
CA ARG A 153 -14.69 5.48 10.57
C ARG A 153 -13.46 4.62 10.84
N THR A 154 -12.68 4.98 11.85
CA THR A 154 -11.41 4.32 12.16
C THR A 154 -11.59 2.86 12.57
N TRP A 155 -12.63 2.54 13.33
CA TRP A 155 -12.90 1.15 13.72
C TRP A 155 -13.19 0.24 12.53
N LEU A 156 -13.87 0.72 11.48
CA LEU A 156 -14.10 -0.05 10.25
C LEU A 156 -12.80 -0.24 9.45
N ALA A 157 -11.93 0.77 9.45
CA ALA A 157 -10.63 0.66 8.79
C ALA A 157 -9.73 -0.37 9.50
N LEU A 158 -9.73 -0.38 10.83
CA LEU A 158 -9.03 -1.38 11.64
C LEU A 158 -9.64 -2.78 11.48
N LEU A 159 -10.97 -2.90 11.47
CA LEU A 159 -11.64 -4.17 11.23
C LEU A 159 -11.27 -4.76 9.86
N GLY A 160 -11.26 -3.93 8.81
CA GLY A 160 -10.84 -4.36 7.48
C GLY A 160 -9.37 -4.79 7.44
N LEU A 161 -8.48 -4.09 8.15
CA LEU A 161 -7.07 -4.49 8.27
C LEU A 161 -6.92 -5.82 9.04
N LEU A 162 -7.65 -6.01 10.14
CA LEU A 162 -7.65 -7.25 10.90
C LEU A 162 -8.19 -8.42 10.07
N ALA A 163 -9.26 -8.21 9.31
CA ALA A 163 -9.79 -9.22 8.39
C ALA A 163 -8.74 -9.61 7.34
N PHE A 164 -8.04 -8.64 6.75
CA PHE A 164 -6.94 -8.90 5.84
C PHE A 164 -5.82 -9.72 6.50
N LEU A 165 -5.33 -9.29 7.66
CA LEU A 165 -4.25 -10.00 8.37
C LEU A 165 -4.66 -11.42 8.80
N GLY A 166 -5.91 -11.61 9.21
CA GLY A 166 -6.45 -12.92 9.60
C GLY A 166 -6.57 -13.88 8.42
N VAL A 167 -7.19 -13.44 7.32
CA VAL A 167 -7.38 -14.27 6.11
C VAL A 167 -6.05 -14.55 5.40
N ALA A 168 -5.19 -13.54 5.31
CA ALA A 168 -3.92 -13.67 4.60
C ALA A 168 -2.80 -14.27 5.46
N TRP A 169 -3.04 -14.56 6.74
CA TRP A 169 -2.01 -14.94 7.71
C TRP A 169 -1.06 -16.02 7.19
N GLN A 170 -1.61 -17.11 6.65
CA GLN A 170 -0.81 -18.22 6.14
C GLN A 170 0.08 -17.82 4.96
N GLN A 171 -0.38 -16.88 4.13
CA GLN A 171 0.38 -16.40 2.96
C GLN A 171 1.41 -15.34 3.33
N ILE A 172 1.11 -14.48 4.31
CA ILE A 172 2.06 -13.44 4.76
C ILE A 172 3.09 -13.98 5.76
N ALA A 173 2.85 -15.14 6.39
CA ALA A 173 3.79 -15.73 7.33
C ALA A 173 5.03 -16.39 6.67
N ILE A 174 4.99 -16.65 5.36
CA ILE A 174 6.04 -17.34 4.60
C ILE A 174 6.49 -16.45 3.45
N ILE A 175 7.80 -16.23 3.28
CA ILE A 175 8.33 -15.41 2.19
C ILE A 175 8.10 -16.10 0.86
N ARG A 176 7.17 -15.55 0.07
CA ARG A 176 6.81 -16.04 -1.27
C ARG A 176 6.68 -14.88 -2.26
N PRO A 177 6.93 -15.12 -3.56
CA PRO A 177 6.63 -14.17 -4.62
C PRO A 177 5.18 -13.70 -4.66
N GLN A 178 4.24 -14.49 -4.12
CA GLN A 178 2.83 -14.11 -3.99
C GLN A 178 2.61 -12.74 -3.31
N LEU A 179 3.51 -12.33 -2.40
CA LEU A 179 3.40 -11.02 -1.76
C LEU A 179 3.47 -9.86 -2.77
N ALA A 180 4.24 -10.00 -3.85
CA ALA A 180 4.29 -9.00 -4.92
C ALA A 180 2.92 -8.82 -5.57
N GLY A 181 2.20 -9.93 -5.82
CA GLY A 181 0.83 -9.89 -6.30
C GLY A 181 -0.15 -9.31 -5.29
N MET A 182 0.07 -9.53 -3.99
CA MET A 182 -0.76 -8.95 -2.92
C MET A 182 -0.63 -7.41 -2.84
N ILE A 183 0.58 -6.87 -3.02
CA ILE A 183 0.78 -5.41 -3.13
C ILE A 183 0.03 -4.86 -4.34
N CYS A 184 0.14 -5.53 -5.49
CA CYS A 184 -0.56 -5.10 -6.70
C CYS A 184 -2.08 -5.12 -6.51
N PHE A 185 -2.62 -6.18 -5.88
CA PHE A 185 -4.03 -6.28 -5.55
C PHE A 185 -4.51 -5.18 -4.61
N THR A 186 -3.79 -4.94 -3.50
CA THR A 186 -4.17 -3.91 -2.53
C THR A 186 -4.07 -2.50 -3.11
N PHE A 187 -3.10 -2.24 -3.99
CA PHE A 187 -3.02 -1.00 -4.74
C PHE A 187 -4.20 -0.84 -5.72
N LEU A 188 -4.53 -1.87 -6.50
CA LEU A 188 -5.69 -1.86 -7.39
C LEU A 188 -6.98 -1.60 -6.61
N LEU A 189 -7.17 -2.29 -5.49
CA LEU A 189 -8.32 -2.09 -4.61
C LEU A 189 -8.38 -0.65 -4.07
N ALA A 190 -7.24 -0.08 -3.67
CA ALA A 190 -7.14 1.31 -3.22
C ALA A 190 -7.54 2.32 -4.31
N VAL A 191 -7.15 2.04 -5.56
CA VAL A 191 -7.54 2.82 -6.74
C VAL A 191 -9.04 2.76 -6.97
N LEU A 192 -9.62 1.56 -6.96
CA LEU A 192 -11.05 1.33 -7.22
C LEU A 192 -11.95 1.80 -6.07
N ALA A 193 -11.46 1.82 -4.82
CA ALA A 193 -12.22 2.30 -3.66
C ALA A 193 -12.49 3.82 -3.69
N ARG A 194 -11.76 4.58 -4.52
CA ARG A 194 -11.94 6.03 -4.64
C ARG A 194 -13.36 6.36 -5.12
N ARG A 195 -13.95 7.44 -4.57
CA ARG A 195 -15.31 7.88 -4.98
C ARG A 195 -15.37 8.41 -6.40
N SER A 196 -14.27 8.97 -6.87
CA SER A 196 -14.16 9.55 -8.21
C SER A 196 -12.90 9.00 -8.87
N PRO A 197 -13.02 8.37 -10.05
CA PRO A 197 -11.85 7.92 -10.81
C PRO A 197 -11.05 9.15 -11.25
N ALA A 198 -9.74 9.09 -11.07
CA ALA A 198 -8.81 10.09 -11.54
C ALA A 198 -8.29 9.70 -12.92
N ARG A 199 -7.91 10.69 -13.74
CA ARG A 199 -7.44 10.45 -15.11
C ARG A 199 -6.19 9.57 -15.17
N TRP A 200 -5.32 9.64 -14.16
CA TRP A 200 -4.09 8.85 -14.10
C TRP A 200 -4.33 7.33 -14.01
N HIS A 201 -5.53 6.89 -13.60
CA HIS A 201 -5.86 5.46 -13.52
C HIS A 201 -5.77 4.76 -14.89
N TRP A 202 -6.04 5.47 -15.99
CA TRP A 202 -5.95 4.95 -17.35
C TRP A 202 -4.53 4.54 -17.75
N CYS A 203 -3.50 5.10 -17.10
CA CYS A 203 -2.12 4.69 -17.31
C CYS A 203 -1.67 3.72 -16.23
N ALA A 204 -2.00 4.00 -14.96
CA ALA A 204 -1.49 3.21 -13.86
C ALA A 204 -2.07 1.81 -13.75
N VAL A 205 -3.35 1.60 -14.11
CA VAL A 205 -3.93 0.26 -14.06
C VAL A 205 -3.31 -0.64 -15.14
N PRO A 206 -3.24 -0.28 -16.43
CA PRO A 206 -2.53 -1.10 -17.42
C PRO A 206 -1.07 -1.35 -17.04
N LEU A 207 -0.33 -0.31 -16.61
CA LEU A 207 1.07 -0.47 -16.17
C LEU A 207 1.20 -1.43 -14.98
N LEU A 208 0.25 -1.37 -14.04
CA LEU A 208 0.19 -2.32 -12.93
C LEU A 208 0.02 -3.74 -13.44
N PHE A 209 -0.79 -3.99 -14.46
CA PHE A 209 -0.98 -5.35 -15.01
C PHE A 209 0.21 -5.84 -15.82
N VAL A 210 0.93 -4.97 -16.53
CA VAL A 210 2.25 -5.31 -17.11
C VAL A 210 3.18 -5.79 -16.01
N LEU A 211 3.33 -4.99 -14.95
CA LEU A 211 4.22 -5.31 -13.84
C LEU A 211 3.77 -6.58 -13.11
N TRP A 212 2.49 -6.70 -12.80
CA TRP A 212 1.93 -7.81 -12.02
C TRP A 212 2.06 -9.14 -12.78
N ALA A 213 1.77 -9.19 -14.08
CA ALA A 213 1.92 -10.41 -14.88
C ALA A 213 3.36 -10.95 -14.87
N ASN A 214 4.36 -10.08 -14.74
CA ASN A 214 5.77 -10.48 -14.62
C ASN A 214 6.17 -10.83 -13.18
N LEU A 215 5.51 -10.23 -12.17
CA LEU A 215 5.79 -10.47 -10.76
C LEU A 215 5.16 -11.77 -10.24
N HIS A 216 3.91 -12.08 -10.62
CA HIS A 216 3.19 -13.23 -10.09
C HIS A 216 1.95 -13.57 -10.93
N GLY A 217 1.66 -14.86 -11.12
CA GLY A 217 0.48 -15.36 -11.85
C GLY A 217 -0.89 -14.97 -11.28
N SER A 218 -0.94 -14.35 -10.09
CA SER A 218 -2.21 -13.92 -9.47
C SER A 218 -2.85 -12.69 -10.11
N PHE A 219 -2.26 -12.11 -11.17
CA PHE A 219 -2.85 -10.96 -11.88
C PHE A 219 -4.28 -11.24 -12.37
N VAL A 220 -4.63 -12.50 -12.67
CA VAL A 220 -6.01 -12.90 -13.02
C VAL A 220 -7.04 -12.56 -11.95
N VAL A 221 -6.64 -12.57 -10.66
CA VAL A 221 -7.49 -12.15 -9.54
C VAL A 221 -7.78 -10.64 -9.63
N GLY A 222 -6.80 -9.85 -10.08
CA GLY A 222 -6.98 -8.43 -10.36
C GLY A 222 -7.96 -8.18 -11.51
N LEU A 223 -7.90 -8.98 -12.58
CA LEU A 223 -8.89 -8.91 -13.68
C LEU A 223 -10.29 -9.24 -13.18
N GLY A 224 -10.42 -10.28 -12.35
CA GLY A 224 -11.67 -10.64 -11.67
C GLY A 224 -12.22 -9.50 -10.82
N LEU A 225 -11.35 -8.76 -10.11
CA LEU A 225 -11.74 -7.58 -9.33
C LEU A 225 -12.27 -6.45 -10.24
N LEU A 226 -11.58 -6.12 -11.33
CA LEU A 226 -12.02 -5.11 -12.29
C LEU A 226 -13.37 -5.49 -12.92
N ALA A 227 -13.51 -6.74 -13.36
CA ALA A 227 -14.74 -7.28 -13.91
C ALA A 227 -15.89 -7.21 -12.89
N SER A 228 -15.64 -7.54 -11.62
CA SER A 228 -16.64 -7.46 -10.55
C SER A 228 -17.13 -6.03 -10.32
N PHE A 229 -16.22 -5.04 -10.35
CA PHE A 229 -16.61 -3.63 -10.24
C PHE A 229 -17.42 -3.15 -11.46
N CYS A 230 -17.02 -3.57 -12.66
CA CYS A 230 -17.74 -3.28 -13.89
C CYS A 230 -19.16 -3.88 -13.85
N LEU A 231 -19.27 -5.16 -13.47
CA LEU A 231 -20.54 -5.88 -13.37
C LEU A 231 -21.44 -5.28 -12.29
N GLY A 232 -20.90 -4.98 -11.11
CA GLY A 232 -21.65 -4.31 -10.03
C GLY A 232 -22.24 -2.98 -10.50
N ARG A 233 -21.44 -2.15 -11.20
CA ARG A 233 -21.93 -0.90 -11.78
C ARG A 233 -23.01 -1.13 -12.84
N ALA A 234 -22.83 -2.10 -13.73
CA ALA A 234 -23.82 -2.43 -14.76
C ALA A 234 -25.16 -2.85 -14.12
N ILE A 235 -25.13 -3.71 -13.10
CA ILE A 235 -26.31 -4.14 -12.34
C ILE A 235 -27.00 -2.94 -11.69
N ASP A 236 -26.26 -2.02 -11.09
CA ASP A 236 -26.83 -0.80 -10.48
C ASP A 236 -27.55 0.07 -11.53
N VAL A 237 -26.97 0.23 -12.73
CA VAL A 237 -27.59 1.00 -13.83
C VAL A 237 -28.88 0.31 -14.30
N ILE A 238 -28.85 -1.01 -14.50
CA ILE A 238 -30.03 -1.77 -14.95
C ILE A 238 -31.15 -1.65 -13.91
N ARG A 239 -30.84 -1.84 -12.62
CA ARG A 239 -31.83 -1.73 -11.53
C ARG A 239 -32.44 -0.34 -11.41
N HIS A 240 -31.66 0.71 -11.64
CA HIS A 240 -32.15 2.09 -11.54
C HIS A 240 -32.95 2.53 -12.77
N THR A 241 -32.64 2.01 -13.96
CA THR A 241 -33.26 2.45 -15.22
C THR A 241 -34.35 1.51 -15.74
N GLY A 242 -34.40 0.25 -15.27
CA GLY A 242 -35.32 -0.77 -15.74
C GLY A 242 -34.99 -1.35 -17.12
N HIS A 243 -33.93 -0.88 -17.80
CA HIS A 243 -33.57 -1.30 -19.15
C HIS A 243 -32.21 -2.02 -19.19
N TRP A 244 -32.13 -3.16 -19.89
CA TRP A 244 -30.90 -3.97 -19.96
C TRP A 244 -29.79 -3.36 -20.83
N LEU A 245 -30.13 -2.47 -21.77
CA LEU A 245 -29.19 -1.78 -22.67
C LEU A 245 -28.61 -0.50 -22.07
N SER A 246 -29.13 -0.02 -20.94
CA SER A 246 -28.67 1.23 -20.33
C SER A 246 -27.20 1.25 -19.88
N PRO A 247 -26.54 0.13 -19.50
CA PRO A 247 -25.13 0.16 -19.13
C PRO A 247 -24.20 0.60 -20.26
N PHE A 248 -24.54 0.34 -21.53
CA PHE A 248 -23.75 0.77 -22.69
C PHE A 248 -23.75 2.29 -22.87
N ARG A 249 -24.76 2.98 -22.33
CA ARG A 249 -24.87 4.44 -22.36
C ARG A 249 -24.26 5.08 -21.10
N ASP A 250 -24.07 4.32 -20.03
CA ASP A 250 -23.41 4.80 -18.82
C ASP A 250 -21.90 4.90 -19.03
N ARG A 251 -21.39 6.13 -19.01
CA ARG A 251 -19.96 6.41 -19.18
C ARG A 251 -19.10 5.64 -18.18
N ARG A 252 -19.52 5.52 -16.91
CA ARG A 252 -18.71 4.83 -15.89
C ARG A 252 -18.62 3.34 -16.15
N THR A 253 -19.72 2.68 -16.54
CA THR A 253 -19.67 1.27 -16.93
C THR A 253 -18.74 1.06 -18.12
N ARG A 254 -18.89 1.87 -19.17
CA ARG A 254 -18.02 1.77 -20.36
C ARG A 254 -16.55 2.01 -20.02
N ASP A 255 -16.27 3.03 -19.23
CA ASP A 255 -14.90 3.35 -18.81
C ASP A 255 -14.29 2.19 -17.99
N SER A 256 -15.04 1.58 -17.07
CA SER A 256 -14.59 0.40 -16.32
C SER A 256 -14.40 -0.84 -17.22
N PHE A 257 -15.29 -1.05 -18.19
CA PHE A 257 -15.17 -2.13 -19.16
C PHE A 257 -13.89 -1.97 -19.99
N LEU A 258 -13.68 -0.81 -20.61
CA LEU A 258 -12.47 -0.52 -21.38
C LEU A 258 -11.21 -0.64 -20.52
N LEU A 259 -11.23 -0.20 -19.26
CA LEU A 259 -10.09 -0.36 -18.36
C LEU A 259 -9.79 -1.84 -18.05
N THR A 260 -10.83 -2.68 -17.99
CA THR A 260 -10.68 -4.13 -17.81
C THR A 260 -10.04 -4.77 -19.05
N GLU A 261 -10.50 -4.41 -20.25
CA GLU A 261 -9.90 -4.88 -21.51
C GLU A 261 -8.45 -4.41 -21.66
N LEU A 262 -8.15 -3.14 -21.34
CA LEU A 262 -6.79 -2.61 -21.36
C LEU A 262 -5.88 -3.33 -20.36
N ALA A 263 -6.39 -3.64 -19.15
CA ALA A 263 -5.64 -4.41 -18.16
C ALA A 263 -5.35 -5.84 -18.63
N ALA A 264 -6.34 -6.49 -19.26
CA ALA A 264 -6.17 -7.83 -19.83
C ALA A 264 -5.16 -7.81 -20.99
N GLY A 265 -5.26 -6.86 -21.90
CA GLY A 265 -4.27 -6.69 -22.97
C GLY A 265 -2.86 -6.38 -22.44
N ALA A 266 -2.76 -5.54 -21.40
CA ALA A 266 -1.48 -5.17 -20.80
C ALA A 266 -0.76 -6.35 -20.13
N ALA A 267 -1.49 -7.28 -19.51
CA ALA A 267 -0.89 -8.47 -18.92
C ALA A 267 -0.23 -9.41 -19.95
N LEU A 268 -0.52 -9.27 -21.25
CA LEU A 268 0.19 -9.98 -22.33
C LEU A 268 1.62 -9.48 -22.54
N ILE A 269 1.98 -8.32 -21.98
CA ILE A 269 3.34 -7.77 -22.03
C ILE A 269 4.19 -8.50 -20.98
N ASN A 270 4.52 -9.75 -21.30
CA ASN A 270 5.40 -10.63 -20.54
C ASN A 270 6.10 -11.60 -21.53
N PRO A 271 7.23 -12.23 -21.15
CA PRO A 271 7.99 -13.10 -22.05
C PRO A 271 7.23 -14.32 -22.60
N TYR A 272 6.16 -14.75 -21.92
CA TYR A 272 5.36 -15.92 -22.30
C TYR A 272 4.06 -15.55 -23.04
N GLY A 273 3.71 -14.26 -23.14
CA GLY A 273 2.51 -13.77 -23.82
C GLY A 273 1.22 -14.45 -23.34
N LEU A 274 0.50 -15.10 -24.27
CA LEU A 274 -0.71 -15.88 -23.99
C LEU A 274 -0.45 -17.17 -23.21
N GLY A 275 0.77 -17.72 -23.28
CA GLY A 275 1.13 -18.95 -22.54
C GLY A 275 0.96 -18.77 -21.04
N LEU A 276 1.27 -17.57 -20.52
CA LEU A 276 1.07 -17.25 -19.10
C LEU A 276 -0.40 -17.31 -18.68
N TYR A 277 -1.32 -16.86 -19.54
CA TYR A 277 -2.75 -16.95 -19.28
C TYR A 277 -3.23 -18.39 -19.20
N LEU A 278 -2.79 -19.22 -20.16
CA LEU A 278 -3.14 -20.63 -20.20
C LEU A 278 -2.64 -21.31 -18.93
N GLU A 279 -1.37 -21.14 -18.59
CA GLU A 279 -0.73 -21.71 -17.40
C GLU A 279 -1.55 -21.41 -16.13
N VAL A 280 -1.87 -20.14 -15.90
CA VAL A 280 -2.58 -19.71 -14.69
C VAL A 280 -4.03 -20.20 -14.66
N LEU A 281 -4.71 -20.26 -15.80
CA LEU A 281 -6.11 -20.69 -15.88
C LEU A 281 -6.28 -22.21 -15.82
N THR A 282 -5.25 -22.98 -16.20
CA THR A 282 -5.24 -24.44 -16.08
C THR A 282 -4.67 -24.93 -14.76
N PHE A 283 -4.04 -24.04 -13.97
CA PHE A 283 -3.44 -24.37 -12.69
C PHE A 283 -4.48 -24.96 -11.72
N GLY A 284 -4.40 -26.27 -11.46
CA GLY A 284 -5.32 -27.00 -10.58
C GLY A 284 -6.21 -28.04 -11.26
N ARG A 285 -6.05 -28.27 -12.56
CA ARG A 285 -6.46 -29.52 -13.23
C ARG A 285 -5.29 -30.50 -13.26
#